data_AF-A0A1R2C7L6-F1
#
_entry.id   AF-A0A1R2C7L6-F1
#
_cell.length_a   1.000
_cell.length_b   1.000
_cell.length_c   1.000
_cell.angle_alpha   90.00
_cell.angle_beta   90.00
_cell.angle_gamma   90.00
#
_symmetry.space_group_name_H-M   'P 1'
#
loop_
_entity.id
_entity.type
_entity.pdbx_description
1 polymer ?
#
loop_
_entity_poly.entity_id
_entity_poly.type
_entity_poly.pdbx_seq_one_letter_code
_entity_poly.pdbx_strand_id
1 'polypeptide(L)'
;MVFKILTFLSIFIMTSGVFLEFSIVSDESSWVYVASTLSEGNAAIYTTQGGWATKLLDASWIGGKNAMNVAGNSTITKFFYIAGIPESGKLSVGADDYFTTYINDKTTNCRIDSGSFTLSAGRLCDVFSYLVNGLNKIVFEVKNGGGPGGLMFRLVVTSNL
;
A
#
# COMPACT_ATOMS: atom_id res chain seq x y z
N MET A 1 63.46 -28.27 -8.30
CA MET A 1 62.51 -27.55 -7.42
C MET A 1 61.62 -26.72 -8.34
N VAL A 2 60.39 -27.18 -8.64
CA VAL A 2 59.49 -26.53 -9.62
C VAL A 2 58.35 -25.87 -8.85
N PHE A 3 58.29 -24.53 -8.89
CA PHE A 3 57.23 -23.73 -8.29
C PHE A 3 55.95 -23.86 -9.14
N LYS A 4 54.90 -24.47 -8.58
CA LYS A 4 53.54 -24.40 -9.15
C LYS A 4 52.87 -23.12 -8.64
N ILE A 5 52.72 -22.13 -9.51
CA ILE A 5 51.92 -20.93 -9.23
C ILE A 5 50.45 -21.30 -9.42
N LEU A 6 49.70 -21.36 -8.32
CA LEU A 6 48.25 -21.50 -8.33
C LEU A 6 47.66 -20.10 -8.60
N THR A 7 47.08 -19.89 -9.77
CA THR A 7 46.43 -18.62 -10.10
C THR A 7 44.96 -18.74 -9.72
N PHE A 8 44.53 -18.03 -8.67
CA PHE A 8 43.14 -17.96 -8.23
C PHE A 8 42.42 -16.94 -9.12
N LEU A 9 41.59 -17.42 -10.05
CA LEU A 9 40.75 -16.58 -10.90
C LEU A 9 39.45 -16.26 -10.13
N SER A 10 39.41 -15.11 -9.47
CA SER A 10 38.18 -14.59 -8.87
C SER A 10 37.30 -13.96 -9.97
N ILE A 11 36.22 -14.66 -10.33
CA ILE A 11 35.18 -14.14 -11.20
C ILE A 11 34.31 -13.20 -10.37
N PHE A 12 34.53 -11.89 -10.49
CA PHE A 12 33.57 -10.88 -10.04
C PHE A 12 32.40 -10.87 -11.02
N ILE A 13 31.33 -11.62 -10.71
CA ILE A 13 30.06 -11.48 -11.42
C ILE A 13 29.38 -10.23 -10.87
N MET A 14 29.54 -9.11 -11.57
CA MET A 14 28.66 -7.95 -11.37
C MET A 14 27.31 -8.33 -11.98
N THR A 15 26.37 -8.84 -11.19
CA THR A 15 24.98 -8.96 -11.63
C THR A 15 24.38 -7.56 -11.63
N SER A 16 24.51 -6.84 -12.75
CA SER A 16 23.74 -5.61 -12.95
C SER A 16 22.27 -5.98 -13.12
N GLY A 17 21.46 -5.72 -12.10
CA GLY A 17 20.01 -5.84 -12.17
C GLY A 17 19.38 -4.60 -12.81
N VAL A 18 18.25 -4.77 -13.49
CA VAL A 18 17.41 -3.64 -13.92
C VAL A 18 16.41 -3.38 -12.81
N PHE A 19 16.63 -2.30 -12.06
CA PHE A 19 15.74 -1.91 -10.97
C PHE A 19 14.57 -1.06 -11.49
N LEU A 20 13.35 -1.51 -11.23
CA LEU A 20 12.12 -0.79 -11.52
C LEU A 20 11.49 -0.33 -10.20
N GLU A 21 11.31 0.98 -10.06
CA GLU A 21 10.51 1.59 -8.98
C GLU A 21 9.16 2.06 -9.53
N PHE A 22 8.09 1.74 -8.80
CA PHE A 22 6.75 2.20 -9.14
C PHE A 22 5.89 2.36 -7.88
N SER A 23 4.78 3.08 -8.03
CA SER A 23 3.83 3.36 -6.95
C SER A 23 2.45 2.80 -7.25
N ILE A 24 1.81 2.26 -6.22
CA ILE A 24 0.40 1.86 -6.22
C ILE A 24 -0.31 2.81 -5.27
N VAL A 25 -1.33 3.52 -5.75
CA VAL A 25 -1.98 4.60 -5.03
C VAL A 25 -3.48 4.36 -4.86
N SER A 26 -4.07 5.01 -3.87
CA SER A 26 -5.51 5.13 -3.75
C SER A 26 -6.08 6.06 -4.82
N ASP A 27 -6.92 5.51 -5.67
CA ASP A 27 -7.64 6.18 -6.76
C ASP A 27 -8.98 5.47 -7.02
N GLU A 28 -9.73 5.92 -8.04
CA GLU A 28 -11.04 5.38 -8.41
C GLU A 28 -11.02 3.91 -8.86
N SER A 29 -9.88 3.35 -9.25
CA SER A 29 -9.78 1.92 -9.60
C SER A 29 -9.60 1.01 -8.39
N SER A 30 -9.62 1.56 -7.18
CA SER A 30 -9.75 0.76 -5.95
C SER A 30 -11.19 0.26 -5.82
N TRP A 31 -11.37 -1.03 -5.58
CA TRP A 31 -12.70 -1.59 -5.30
C TRP A 31 -13.06 -1.37 -3.84
N VAL A 32 -14.27 -0.91 -3.56
CA VAL A 32 -14.75 -0.62 -2.22
C VAL A 32 -16.05 -1.37 -1.97
N TYR A 33 -16.12 -1.99 -0.80
CA TYR A 33 -17.35 -2.53 -0.22
C TYR A 33 -17.63 -1.81 1.11
N VAL A 34 -18.86 -1.35 1.32
CA VAL A 34 -19.29 -0.66 2.55
C VAL A 34 -20.43 -1.43 3.18
N ALA A 35 -20.19 -1.99 4.37
CA ALA A 35 -21.17 -2.87 5.02
C ALA A 35 -22.41 -2.09 5.49
N SER A 36 -22.26 -0.86 5.96
CA SER A 36 -23.36 -0.05 6.51
C SER A 36 -24.38 0.41 5.47
N THR A 37 -23.97 0.53 4.20
CA THR A 37 -24.83 0.96 3.09
C THR A 37 -25.09 -0.15 2.08
N LEU A 38 -24.50 -1.34 2.27
CA LEU A 38 -24.51 -2.45 1.31
C LEU A 38 -24.09 -2.00 -0.10
N SER A 39 -23.16 -1.03 -0.16
CA SER A 39 -22.66 -0.47 -1.41
C SER A 39 -21.36 -1.17 -1.80
N GLU A 40 -21.25 -1.51 -3.08
CA GLU A 40 -20.01 -2.01 -3.68
C GLU A 40 -19.73 -1.32 -5.02
N GLY A 41 -18.46 -1.21 -5.39
CA GLY A 41 -18.07 -0.58 -6.64
C GLY A 41 -16.67 0.01 -6.62
N ASN A 42 -16.36 0.76 -7.67
CA ASN A 42 -15.19 1.61 -7.70
C ASN A 42 -15.26 2.70 -6.62
N ALA A 43 -14.10 3.03 -6.06
CA ALA A 43 -13.94 4.07 -5.06
C ALA A 43 -14.44 5.43 -5.57
N ALA A 44 -15.11 6.17 -4.70
CA ALA A 44 -15.36 7.59 -4.89
C ALA A 44 -14.17 8.39 -4.37
N ILE A 45 -13.70 9.37 -5.14
CA ILE A 45 -12.73 10.36 -4.65
C ILE A 45 -13.45 11.34 -3.72
N TYR A 46 -12.84 11.58 -2.58
CA TYR A 46 -13.28 12.54 -1.59
C TYR A 46 -12.41 13.79 -1.62
N THR A 47 -13.06 14.96 -1.50
CA THR A 47 -12.34 16.18 -1.17
C THR A 47 -11.79 16.08 0.25
N THR A 48 -10.58 16.57 0.46
CA THR A 48 -9.95 16.64 1.79
C THR A 48 -10.85 17.37 2.78
N GLN A 49 -11.04 16.78 3.96
CA GLN A 49 -11.86 17.33 5.04
C GLN A 49 -11.01 18.07 6.07
N GLY A 50 -11.66 18.87 6.93
CA GLY A 50 -10.97 19.54 8.03
C GLY A 50 -10.27 18.53 8.95
N GLY A 51 -8.98 18.74 9.22
CA GLY A 51 -8.16 17.84 10.05
C GLY A 51 -7.40 16.77 9.27
N TRP A 52 -7.78 16.50 8.01
CA TRP A 52 -7.04 15.59 7.13
C TRP A 52 -5.74 16.23 6.64
N ALA A 53 -4.65 15.96 7.35
CA ALA A 53 -3.32 16.46 7.04
C ALA A 53 -2.51 15.50 6.14
N THR A 54 -2.91 14.22 6.04
CA THR A 54 -2.21 13.26 5.17
C THR A 54 -2.24 13.70 3.71
N LYS A 55 -1.05 13.75 3.10
CA LYS A 55 -0.85 14.08 1.69
C LYS A 55 0.20 13.16 1.10
N LEU A 56 -0.25 12.14 0.38
CA LEU A 56 0.62 11.21 -0.33
C LEU A 56 0.62 11.57 -1.82
N LEU A 57 1.82 11.58 -2.43
CA LEU A 57 1.97 11.92 -3.84
C LEU A 57 1.14 10.98 -4.73
N ASP A 58 0.40 11.56 -5.68
CA ASP A 58 -0.47 10.89 -6.66
C ASP A 58 -1.62 10.06 -6.06
N ALA A 59 -1.84 10.12 -4.74
CA ALA A 59 -2.93 9.42 -4.07
C ALA A 59 -4.07 10.37 -3.73
N SER A 60 -5.29 9.86 -3.76
CA SER A 60 -6.51 10.57 -3.37
C SER A 60 -7.11 9.96 -2.11
N TRP A 61 -7.82 10.78 -1.34
CA TRP A 61 -8.74 10.26 -0.33
C TRP A 61 -9.89 9.55 -1.04
N ILE A 62 -10.18 8.32 -0.63
CA ILE A 62 -11.20 7.46 -1.23
C ILE A 62 -12.13 6.85 -0.18
N GLY A 63 -13.32 6.47 -0.63
CA GLY A 63 -14.29 5.69 0.14
C GLY A 63 -15.43 5.18 -0.73
N GLY A 64 -16.45 4.59 -0.11
CA GLY A 64 -17.63 4.12 -0.84
C GLY A 64 -18.59 5.25 -1.18
N LYS A 65 -19.31 5.15 -2.30
CA LYS A 65 -20.27 6.18 -2.72
C LYS A 65 -21.30 6.44 -1.61
N ASN A 66 -21.47 7.70 -1.21
CA ASN A 66 -22.36 8.16 -0.13
C ASN A 66 -22.01 7.63 1.28
N ALA A 67 -20.82 7.05 1.49
CA ALA A 67 -20.42 6.49 2.78
C ALA A 67 -19.54 7.43 3.62
N MET A 68 -19.16 8.61 3.09
CA MET A 68 -18.22 9.53 3.74
C MET A 68 -18.62 9.81 5.19
N ASN A 69 -19.89 10.11 5.47
CA ASN A 69 -20.33 10.49 6.82
C ASN A 69 -21.02 9.35 7.58
N VAL A 70 -20.90 8.12 7.11
CA VAL A 70 -21.62 6.97 7.65
C VAL A 70 -20.67 6.13 8.51
N ALA A 71 -21.00 5.99 9.80
CA ALA A 71 -20.28 5.09 10.68
C ALA A 71 -20.43 3.64 10.21
N GLY A 72 -19.37 2.85 10.33
CA GLY A 72 -19.36 1.44 9.95
C GLY A 72 -18.04 0.96 9.38
N ASN A 73 -18.06 -0.27 8.90
CA ASN A 73 -16.89 -0.93 8.32
C ASN A 73 -16.94 -0.88 6.80
N SER A 74 -15.78 -0.71 6.17
CA SER A 74 -15.60 -0.80 4.73
C SER A 74 -14.36 -1.63 4.41
N THR A 75 -14.38 -2.32 3.28
CA THR A 75 -13.23 -3.05 2.74
C THR A 75 -12.82 -2.40 1.43
N ILE A 76 -11.56 -1.97 1.34
CA ILE A 76 -10.99 -1.37 0.14
C ILE A 76 -9.93 -2.31 -0.42
N THR A 77 -10.05 -2.70 -1.67
CA THR A 77 -9.18 -3.67 -2.35
C THR A 77 -8.53 -3.06 -3.57
N LYS A 78 -7.24 -3.32 -3.78
CA LYS A 78 -6.49 -2.93 -4.97
C LYS A 78 -5.62 -4.10 -5.43
N PHE A 79 -5.75 -4.44 -6.70
CA PHE A 79 -4.86 -5.39 -7.37
C PHE A 79 -3.75 -4.65 -8.09
N PHE A 80 -2.56 -5.22 -8.12
CA PHE A 80 -1.41 -4.67 -8.82
C PHE A 80 -0.43 -5.76 -9.21
N TYR A 81 0.39 -5.51 -10.21
CA TYR A 81 1.39 -6.45 -10.69
C TYR A 81 2.79 -5.95 -10.36
N ILE A 82 3.65 -6.82 -9.83
CA ILE A 82 5.09 -6.57 -9.67
C ILE A 82 5.81 -7.38 -10.73
N ALA A 83 6.51 -6.69 -11.64
CA ALA A 83 7.40 -7.34 -12.59
C ALA A 83 8.76 -7.58 -11.93
N GLY A 84 9.27 -8.81 -11.99
CA GLY A 84 10.55 -9.18 -11.39
C GLY A 84 10.47 -9.49 -9.90
N ILE A 85 11.63 -9.62 -9.26
CA ILE A 85 11.75 -9.96 -7.85
C ILE A 85 11.61 -8.67 -7.03
N PRO A 86 10.62 -8.56 -6.11
CA PRO A 86 10.56 -7.42 -5.21
C PRO A 86 11.87 -7.30 -4.40
N GLU A 87 12.34 -6.08 -4.18
CA GLU A 87 13.54 -5.75 -3.38
C GLU A 87 13.18 -4.80 -2.23
N SER A 88 12.08 -4.05 -2.35
CA SER A 88 11.57 -3.19 -1.29
C SER A 88 10.07 -2.98 -1.38
N GLY A 89 9.43 -2.63 -0.27
CA GLY A 89 8.01 -2.28 -0.21
C GLY A 89 7.74 -1.32 0.95
N LYS A 90 7.41 -0.07 0.64
CA LYS A 90 7.07 0.95 1.65
C LYS A 90 5.64 1.42 1.47
N LEU A 91 4.80 1.16 2.47
CA LEU A 91 3.39 1.55 2.47
C LEU A 91 3.17 2.74 3.40
N SER A 92 2.62 3.82 2.87
CA SER A 92 2.07 4.95 3.62
C SER A 92 0.55 4.90 3.58
N VAL A 93 -0.11 5.08 4.72
CA VAL A 93 -1.57 5.04 4.84
C VAL A 93 -2.08 6.15 5.75
N GLY A 94 -3.03 6.96 5.28
CA GLY A 94 -3.89 7.80 6.09
C GLY A 94 -5.30 7.21 6.09
N ALA A 95 -5.93 7.12 7.25
CA ALA A 95 -7.30 6.70 7.42
C ALA A 95 -7.97 7.55 8.48
N ASP A 96 -9.24 7.85 8.25
CA ASP A 96 -10.18 8.41 9.22
C ASP A 96 -11.34 7.41 9.37
N ASP A 97 -11.41 6.61 10.43
CA ASP A 97 -10.61 6.65 11.67
C ASP A 97 -9.50 5.59 11.77
N TYR A 98 -9.83 4.35 11.38
CA TYR A 98 -9.04 3.15 11.69
C TYR A 98 -8.81 2.30 10.45
N PHE A 99 -7.70 1.56 10.42
CA PHE A 99 -7.48 0.57 9.37
C PHE A 99 -6.64 -0.63 9.83
N THR A 100 -6.90 -1.77 9.23
CA THR A 100 -6.02 -2.93 9.21
C THR A 100 -5.68 -3.28 7.76
N THR A 101 -4.40 -3.51 7.46
CA THR A 101 -3.94 -3.82 6.10
C THR A 101 -3.57 -5.29 5.96
N TYR A 102 -3.97 -5.88 4.85
CA TYR A 102 -3.61 -7.22 4.40
C TYR A 102 -2.95 -7.12 3.02
N ILE A 103 -1.87 -7.87 2.81
CA ILE A 103 -1.25 -8.01 1.50
C ILE A 103 -1.14 -9.50 1.20
N ASN A 104 -1.66 -9.92 0.06
CA ASN A 104 -1.72 -11.32 -0.35
C ASN A 104 -2.29 -12.23 0.75
N ASP A 105 -3.43 -11.80 1.30
CA ASP A 105 -4.18 -12.49 2.37
C ASP A 105 -3.45 -12.65 3.71
N LYS A 106 -2.29 -11.99 3.87
CA LYS A 106 -1.55 -11.93 5.14
C LYS A 106 -1.76 -10.60 5.83
N THR A 107 -2.13 -10.63 7.10
CA THR A 107 -2.17 -9.44 7.94
C THR A 107 -0.77 -8.83 8.03
N THR A 108 -0.67 -7.54 7.73
CA THR A 108 0.59 -6.81 7.82
C THR A 108 0.77 -6.18 9.20
N ASN A 109 1.98 -5.68 9.48
CA ASN A 109 2.25 -4.78 10.61
C ASN A 109 1.64 -3.37 10.41
N CYS A 110 1.06 -3.08 9.24
CA CYS A 110 0.50 -1.78 8.92
C CYS A 110 -0.98 -1.70 9.31
N ARG A 111 -1.20 -1.28 10.55
CA ARG A 111 -2.52 -1.04 11.13
C ARG A 111 -2.46 0.17 12.06
N ILE A 112 -3.59 0.82 12.26
CA ILE A 112 -3.74 1.84 13.29
C ILE A 112 -5.12 1.76 13.94
N ASP A 113 -5.09 1.92 15.26
CA ASP A 113 -6.30 1.97 16.08
C ASP A 113 -6.69 3.42 16.41
N SER A 114 -6.17 4.43 15.68
CA SER A 114 -6.73 5.79 15.58
C SER A 114 -5.91 6.73 14.68
N GLY A 115 -6.60 7.61 13.94
CA GLY A 115 -6.17 9.00 13.70
C GLY A 115 -5.01 9.25 12.72
N SER A 116 -4.65 8.27 11.87
CA SER A 116 -3.53 8.45 10.92
C SER A 116 -3.75 9.58 9.91
N PHE A 117 -4.99 10.01 9.67
CA PHE A 117 -5.33 11.16 8.82
C PHE A 117 -4.68 12.48 9.24
N THR A 118 -4.27 12.61 10.51
CA THR A 118 -3.58 13.78 11.05
C THR A 118 -2.07 13.79 10.78
N LEU A 119 -1.52 12.67 10.31
CA LEU A 119 -0.10 12.54 10.00
C LEU A 119 0.15 12.93 8.55
N SER A 120 1.02 13.90 8.30
CA SER A 120 1.28 14.41 6.94
C SER A 120 1.74 13.32 5.96
N ALA A 121 2.60 12.40 6.41
CA ALA A 121 3.08 11.25 5.63
C ALA A 121 2.24 9.98 5.82
N GLY A 122 1.14 10.06 6.58
CA GLY A 122 0.40 8.90 7.06
C GLY A 122 1.23 8.00 7.98
N ARG A 123 0.70 6.81 8.25
CA ARG A 123 1.42 5.69 8.87
C ARG A 123 2.32 5.04 7.83
N LEU A 124 3.64 5.10 8.03
CA LEU A 124 4.64 4.44 7.18
C LEU A 124 5.00 3.05 7.72
N CYS A 125 5.03 2.06 6.84
CA CYS A 125 5.32 0.66 7.17
C CYS A 125 6.25 0.05 6.11
N ASP A 126 7.18 -0.78 6.55
CA ASP A 126 7.86 -1.73 5.66
C ASP A 126 6.96 -2.96 5.48
N VAL A 127 6.63 -3.25 4.23
CA VAL A 127 5.75 -4.36 3.83
C VAL A 127 6.42 -5.29 2.81
N PHE A 128 7.74 -5.19 2.64
CA PHE A 128 8.48 -5.98 1.66
C PHE A 128 8.21 -7.49 1.77
N SER A 129 8.20 -8.02 3.00
CA SER A 129 8.02 -9.47 3.27
C SER A 129 6.65 -10.04 2.87
N TYR A 130 5.70 -9.19 2.48
CA TYR A 130 4.37 -9.59 2.03
C TYR A 130 4.23 -9.57 0.50
N LEU A 131 5.16 -8.95 -0.22
CA LEU A 131 5.12 -8.82 -1.68
C LEU A 131 5.63 -10.09 -2.36
N VAL A 132 5.04 -10.41 -3.52
CA VAL A 132 5.47 -11.52 -4.38
C VAL A 132 5.71 -11.03 -5.80
N ASN A 133 6.52 -11.74 -6.58
CA ASN A 133 6.56 -11.53 -8.02
C ASN A 133 5.18 -11.86 -8.64
N GLY A 134 4.71 -11.04 -9.57
CA GLY A 134 3.45 -11.23 -10.26
C GLY A 134 2.27 -10.47 -9.64
N LEU A 135 1.09 -11.07 -9.69
CA LEU A 135 -0.15 -10.45 -9.21
C LEU A 135 -0.18 -10.40 -7.68
N ASN A 136 -0.33 -9.20 -7.15
CA ASN A 136 -0.50 -8.91 -5.73
C ASN A 136 -1.87 -8.29 -5.48
N LYS A 137 -2.33 -8.42 -4.23
CA LYS A 137 -3.56 -7.82 -3.73
C LYS A 137 -3.27 -7.13 -2.41
N ILE A 138 -3.66 -5.86 -2.28
CA ILE A 138 -3.70 -5.14 -1.01
C ILE A 138 -5.16 -4.89 -0.63
N VAL A 139 -5.48 -5.16 0.64
CA VAL A 139 -6.81 -4.98 1.22
C VAL A 139 -6.68 -4.16 2.48
N PHE A 140 -7.55 -3.17 2.64
CA PHE A 140 -7.72 -2.38 3.85
C PHE A 140 -9.11 -2.65 4.42
N GLU A 141 -9.15 -3.14 5.65
CA GLU A 141 -10.37 -3.10 6.46
C GLU A 141 -10.38 -1.79 7.23
N VAL A 142 -11.29 -0.90 6.86
CA VAL A 142 -11.43 0.45 7.41
C VAL A 142 -12.65 0.50 8.30
N LYS A 143 -12.54 1.19 9.43
CA LYS A 143 -13.66 1.48 10.31
C LYS A 143 -13.80 2.99 10.49
N ASN A 144 -14.98 3.51 10.18
CA ASN A 144 -15.38 4.88 10.46
C ASN A 144 -16.23 4.88 11.75
N GLY A 145 -15.80 5.62 12.76
CA GLY A 145 -16.51 5.84 14.01
C GLY A 145 -17.67 6.82 13.91
N GLY A 146 -17.72 7.61 12.83
CA GLY A 146 -18.76 8.61 12.54
C GLY A 146 -18.16 9.93 12.08
N GLY A 147 -18.95 10.75 11.39
CA GLY A 147 -18.40 11.93 10.69
C GLY A 147 -17.61 11.51 9.44
N PRO A 148 -16.78 12.41 8.88
CA PRO A 148 -16.09 12.16 7.63
C PRO A 148 -15.03 11.07 7.76
N GLY A 149 -15.24 9.95 7.07
CA GLY A 149 -14.30 8.84 6.98
C GLY A 149 -13.75 8.66 5.57
N GLY A 150 -12.54 8.13 5.48
CA GLY A 150 -11.85 7.90 4.22
C GLY A 150 -10.52 7.19 4.39
N LEU A 151 -9.95 6.74 3.27
CA LEU A 151 -8.62 6.12 3.21
C LEU A 151 -7.79 6.81 2.12
N MET A 152 -6.52 7.04 2.37
CA MET A 152 -5.51 7.40 1.38
C MET A 152 -4.32 6.48 1.57
N PHE A 153 -3.80 5.88 0.50
CA PHE A 153 -2.60 5.06 0.59
C PHE A 153 -1.67 5.23 -0.61
N ARG A 154 -0.38 4.98 -0.36
CA ARG A 154 0.66 4.87 -1.38
C ARG A 154 1.62 3.78 -0.99
N LEU A 155 1.74 2.76 -1.84
CA LEU A 155 2.76 1.72 -1.76
C LEU A 155 3.83 2.02 -2.81
N VAL A 156 5.08 2.20 -2.39
CA VAL A 156 6.25 2.28 -3.27
C VAL A 156 6.95 0.94 -3.27
N VAL A 157 7.18 0.37 -4.45
CA VAL A 157 7.86 -0.91 -4.64
C VAL A 157 9.08 -0.70 -5.52
N THR A 158 10.20 -1.30 -5.12
CA THR A 158 11.35 -1.52 -6.01
C THR A 158 11.43 -2.99 -6.34
N SER A 159 11.72 -3.33 -7.59
CA SER A 159 11.86 -4.70 -8.08
C SER A 159 13.06 -4.81 -9.01
N ASN A 160 13.63 -6.01 -9.09
CA ASN A 160 14.74 -6.35 -9.97
C ASN A 160 14.25 -7.34 -11.05
N LEU A 161 14.35 -6.95 -12.31
CA LEU A 161 13.89 -7.73 -13.47
C LEU A 161 14.85 -8.87 -13.86
#